data_AF-A0A3L7TFI9-F1
#
_entry.id   AF-A0A3L7TFI9-F1
#
_cell.length_a   1.000
_cell.length_b   1.000
_cell.length_c   1.000
_cell.angle_alpha   90.00
_cell.angle_beta   90.00
_cell.angle_gamma   90.00
#
_symmetry.space_group_name_H-M   'P 1'
#
loop_
_entity.id
_entity.type
_entity.pdbx_description
1 polymer ?
#
loop_
_entity_poly.entity_id
_entity_poly.type
_entity_poly.pdbx_seq_one_letter_code
_entity_poly.pdbx_strand_id
1 'polypeptide(L)'
;PIIERNDAAVFSGGLWSGPRAVADLESSRFCDNLPSNIAGPWEAITPNIFSQDCDADGLCDYDEILSGAELDCTANGFPDDCDISSGASLDCNANGIPDSCDLLSGAPDCNANGIPDSCDLASGFALDCNANTIPDLCDISTGESSDIDSNGIPDECKPDCDGDGIPDAWELSQGIEPDCNNNGMIDRCDTAANPALDCNGNNVPDSCDLLENPKLDCDNDGQFDSCEIILNPSLDCNTNTRLDACDIADNALLDCDNSGTIDTCDITAGADDKNSNGHLDSCELNRGDMNLDGIVSAPDLALLLNFWGFVNPPVADLNQDGVVNAADLTALLGNWGTVP
;
A
#
# COMPACT_ATOMS: atom_id res chain seq x y z
N PRO A 1 -28.52 4.15 68.48
CA PRO A 1 -28.69 2.69 68.32
C PRO A 1 -28.58 2.36 66.84
N ILE A 2 -27.53 1.64 66.46
CA ILE A 2 -27.34 1.22 65.07
C ILE A 2 -28.18 -0.05 64.91
N ILE A 3 -29.18 -0.02 64.03
CA ILE A 3 -29.94 -1.21 63.65
C ILE A 3 -29.26 -1.72 62.39
N GLU A 4 -28.23 -2.55 62.59
CA GLU A 4 -27.32 -2.98 61.51
C GLU A 4 -27.98 -3.95 60.54
N ARG A 5 -29.04 -4.67 60.94
CA ARG A 5 -29.80 -5.52 60.03
C ARG A 5 -31.24 -5.71 60.49
N ASN A 6 -32.19 -5.53 59.58
CA ASN A 6 -33.59 -5.79 59.84
C ASN A 6 -34.27 -6.28 58.56
N ASP A 7 -34.48 -7.59 58.44
CA ASP A 7 -34.84 -8.25 57.18
C ASP A 7 -36.34 -8.12 56.85
N ALA A 8 -36.65 -7.42 55.74
CA ALA A 8 -38.02 -7.14 55.36
C ALA A 8 -38.72 -8.30 54.61
N ALA A 9 -39.62 -9.02 55.29
CA ALA A 9 -40.57 -9.91 54.61
C ALA A 9 -41.68 -9.10 53.88
N VAL A 10 -42.19 -9.67 52.78
CA VAL A 10 -43.10 -9.17 51.72
C VAL A 10 -44.32 -8.33 52.17
N PHE A 11 -44.62 -8.21 53.47
CA PHE A 11 -45.69 -7.37 54.03
C PHE A 11 -45.29 -6.76 55.39
N SER A 12 -44.47 -5.70 55.36
CA SER A 12 -43.87 -5.03 56.53
C SER A 12 -42.79 -5.88 57.19
N GLY A 13 -41.53 -5.52 57.04
CA GLY A 13 -40.48 -6.29 57.70
C GLY A 13 -39.22 -5.53 58.10
N GLY A 14 -39.24 -4.21 58.06
CA GLY A 14 -38.27 -3.42 58.82
C GLY A 14 -38.80 -3.17 60.22
N LEU A 15 -39.50 -2.06 60.39
CA LEU A 15 -40.07 -1.66 61.68
C LEU A 15 -41.59 -1.59 61.62
N TRP A 16 -42.24 -1.99 62.72
CA TRP A 16 -43.69 -1.83 62.90
C TRP A 16 -43.98 -0.95 64.11
N SER A 17 -44.71 0.15 63.87
CA SER A 17 -45.27 1.03 64.89
C SER A 17 -46.77 0.76 65.05
N GLY A 18 -47.22 0.53 66.29
CA GLY A 18 -48.62 0.27 66.58
C GLY A 18 -49.51 1.50 66.34
N PRO A 19 -50.82 1.33 66.05
CA PRO A 19 -51.72 2.43 65.67
C PRO A 19 -52.02 3.47 66.79
N ARG A 20 -51.42 3.32 67.97
CA ARG A 20 -51.59 4.20 69.14
C ARG A 20 -50.31 4.90 69.59
N ALA A 21 -49.19 4.69 68.90
CA ALA A 21 -47.90 5.31 69.18
C ALA A 21 -47.28 5.78 67.86
N VAL A 22 -46.67 6.95 67.84
CA VAL A 22 -45.82 7.40 66.72
C VAL A 22 -44.39 6.96 67.05
N ALA A 23 -43.72 6.32 66.09
CA ALA A 23 -42.30 6.02 66.25
C ALA A 23 -41.48 7.24 65.81
N ASP A 24 -40.81 7.86 66.77
CA ASP A 24 -39.85 8.94 66.51
C ASP A 24 -38.53 8.32 66.10
N LEU A 25 -38.11 8.55 64.85
CA LEU A 25 -36.81 8.12 64.35
C LEU A 25 -35.85 9.30 64.32
N GLU A 26 -34.80 9.19 65.14
CA GLU A 26 -33.76 10.19 65.27
C GLU A 26 -32.40 9.56 64.95
N SER A 27 -31.72 10.12 63.95
CA SER A 27 -30.33 9.82 63.55
C SER A 27 -30.03 8.31 63.50
N SER A 28 -31.00 7.56 63.00
CA SER A 28 -30.93 6.12 62.86
C SER A 28 -30.43 5.76 61.45
N ARG A 29 -29.70 4.65 61.37
CA ARG A 29 -29.25 4.05 60.11
C ARG A 29 -29.98 2.73 59.93
N PHE A 30 -30.44 2.49 58.72
CA PHE A 30 -31.18 1.28 58.35
C PHE A 30 -30.56 0.66 57.10
N CYS A 31 -30.09 -0.59 57.22
CA CYS A 31 -29.65 -1.44 56.12
C CYS A 31 -30.85 -2.19 55.53
N ASP A 32 -30.89 -2.40 54.21
CA ASP A 32 -31.91 -3.19 53.51
C ASP A 32 -33.36 -2.80 53.83
N ASN A 33 -33.55 -1.56 54.25
CA ASN A 33 -34.85 -1.02 54.57
C ASN A 33 -34.99 0.32 53.89
N LEU A 34 -36.12 0.49 53.22
CA LEU A 34 -36.61 1.75 52.71
C LEU A 34 -37.62 2.33 53.70
N PRO A 35 -37.90 3.65 53.62
CA PRO A 35 -38.99 4.25 54.38
C PRO A 35 -40.36 3.56 54.17
N SER A 36 -40.56 2.94 53.00
CA SER A 36 -41.75 2.14 52.67
C SER A 36 -41.85 0.82 53.42
N ASN A 37 -40.74 0.33 53.99
CA ASN A 37 -40.71 -0.89 54.79
C ASN A 37 -41.10 -0.66 56.26
N ILE A 38 -41.32 0.60 56.67
CA ILE A 38 -41.83 0.97 58.00
C ILE A 38 -43.35 0.99 57.98
N ALA A 39 -43.97 0.11 58.75
CA ALA A 39 -45.43 0.03 58.87
C ALA A 39 -45.93 0.76 60.11
N GLY A 40 -47.05 1.48 59.96
CA GLY A 40 -47.65 2.27 61.02
C GLY A 40 -47.18 3.73 61.05
N PRO A 41 -47.70 4.56 61.97
CA PRO A 41 -47.34 5.97 62.05
C PRO A 41 -45.94 6.16 62.63
N TRP A 42 -45.11 6.93 61.93
CA TRP A 42 -43.76 7.28 62.33
C TRP A 42 -43.41 8.70 61.85
N GLU A 43 -42.46 9.35 62.50
CA GLU A 43 -41.94 10.68 62.14
C GLU A 43 -40.41 10.67 62.15
N ALA A 44 -39.79 11.29 61.14
CA ALA A 44 -38.35 11.54 61.12
C ALA A 44 -38.07 12.84 61.88
N ILE A 45 -37.58 12.73 63.12
CA ILE A 45 -37.27 13.89 63.95
C ILE A 45 -35.95 14.55 63.51
N THR A 46 -35.02 13.73 63.02
CA THR A 46 -33.78 14.17 62.34
C THR A 46 -33.56 13.32 61.09
N PRO A 47 -32.64 13.72 60.18
CA PRO A 47 -32.31 12.90 59.02
C PRO A 47 -31.85 11.50 59.45
N ASN A 48 -32.52 10.49 58.90
CA ASN A 48 -32.15 9.08 59.03
C ASN A 48 -31.48 8.65 57.72
N ILE A 49 -30.55 7.69 57.80
CA ILE A 49 -29.85 7.14 56.63
C ILE A 49 -30.45 5.79 56.31
N PHE A 50 -30.84 5.60 55.05
CA PHE A 50 -31.31 4.33 54.52
C PHE A 50 -30.29 3.90 53.46
N SER A 51 -29.71 2.72 53.67
CA SER A 51 -28.64 2.14 52.87
C SER A 51 -28.99 0.69 52.56
N GLN A 52 -28.22 0.06 51.68
CA GLN A 52 -28.38 -1.34 51.28
C GLN A 52 -27.11 -2.11 51.65
N ASP A 53 -27.15 -3.42 51.46
CA ASP A 53 -26.01 -4.34 51.54
C ASP A 53 -25.94 -5.05 50.18
N CYS A 54 -25.26 -4.42 49.23
CA CYS A 54 -25.32 -4.82 47.82
C CYS A 54 -24.49 -6.07 47.51
N ASP A 55 -23.41 -6.33 48.26
CA ASP A 55 -22.55 -7.50 48.12
C ASP A 55 -22.92 -8.66 49.07
N ALA A 56 -23.88 -8.41 49.99
CA ALA A 56 -24.43 -9.32 50.97
C ALA A 56 -23.40 -9.82 52.00
N ASP A 57 -22.39 -9.02 52.33
CA ASP A 57 -21.36 -9.35 53.31
C ASP A 57 -21.80 -9.12 54.77
N GLY A 58 -22.91 -8.40 54.96
CA GLY A 58 -23.52 -8.07 56.24
C GLY A 58 -23.11 -6.73 56.84
N LEU A 59 -22.31 -5.93 56.13
CA LEU A 59 -22.09 -4.50 56.35
C LEU A 59 -22.99 -3.72 55.39
N CYS A 60 -23.32 -2.48 55.76
CA CYS A 60 -24.08 -1.63 54.85
C CYS A 60 -23.12 -0.83 53.98
N ASP A 61 -23.47 -0.66 52.72
CA ASP A 61 -22.83 0.20 51.73
C ASP A 61 -22.35 1.54 52.34
N TYR A 62 -23.26 2.24 53.05
CA TYR A 62 -22.96 3.55 53.64
C TYR A 62 -21.97 3.46 54.82
N ASP A 63 -21.92 2.36 55.57
CA ASP A 63 -20.88 2.10 56.59
C ASP A 63 -19.52 1.87 55.94
N GLU A 64 -19.49 1.11 54.84
CA GLU A 64 -18.28 0.74 54.13
C GLU A 64 -17.63 1.96 53.47
N ILE A 65 -18.43 2.76 52.75
CA ILE A 65 -17.99 4.03 52.15
C ILE A 65 -17.47 4.99 53.23
N LEU A 66 -18.20 5.14 54.36
CA LEU A 66 -17.80 6.04 55.44
C LEU A 66 -16.51 5.59 56.13
N SER A 67 -16.30 4.28 56.24
CA SER A 67 -15.09 3.69 56.80
C SER A 67 -13.89 3.71 55.85
N GLY A 68 -14.14 3.96 54.56
CA GLY A 68 -13.17 3.85 53.48
C GLY A 68 -12.79 2.41 53.15
N ALA A 69 -13.65 1.45 53.50
CA ALA A 69 -13.52 0.05 53.08
C ALA A 69 -13.82 -0.08 51.59
N GLU A 70 -14.83 0.66 51.13
CA GLU A 70 -15.26 0.74 49.73
C GLU A 70 -15.19 2.17 49.21
N LEU A 71 -15.04 2.31 47.89
CA LEU A 71 -15.05 3.59 47.18
C LEU A 71 -16.47 3.89 46.67
N ASP A 72 -16.88 5.16 46.74
CA ASP A 72 -18.12 5.69 46.12
C ASP A 72 -17.72 6.99 45.41
N CYS A 73 -17.13 6.81 44.23
CA CYS A 73 -16.57 7.93 43.48
C CYS A 73 -17.68 8.78 42.83
N THR A 74 -18.84 8.18 42.53
CA THR A 74 -20.00 8.88 41.96
C THR A 74 -20.82 9.65 43.01
N ALA A 75 -20.52 9.41 44.29
CA ALA A 75 -21.20 9.98 45.46
C ALA A 75 -22.73 9.72 45.46
N ASN A 76 -23.15 8.57 44.93
CA ASN A 76 -24.55 8.18 44.82
C ASN A 76 -25.03 7.35 46.04
N GLY A 77 -24.12 6.98 46.95
CA GLY A 77 -24.40 6.20 48.14
C GLY A 77 -24.31 4.67 47.96
N PHE A 78 -23.84 4.20 46.80
CA PHE A 78 -23.51 2.81 46.51
C PHE A 78 -22.00 2.66 46.26
N PRO A 79 -21.38 1.55 46.70
CA PRO A 79 -20.00 1.23 46.36
C PRO A 79 -19.81 1.11 44.85
N ASP A 80 -18.63 1.49 44.38
CA ASP A 80 -18.20 1.41 42.98
C ASP A 80 -18.39 -0.02 42.41
N ASP A 81 -17.99 -1.06 43.16
CA ASP A 81 -18.18 -2.47 42.79
C ASP A 81 -19.66 -2.86 42.61
N CYS A 82 -20.56 -2.23 43.36
CA CYS A 82 -22.00 -2.46 43.26
C CYS A 82 -22.64 -1.70 42.09
N ASP A 83 -22.17 -0.50 41.81
CA ASP A 83 -22.54 0.23 40.61
C ASP A 83 -22.11 -0.51 39.34
N ILE A 84 -20.90 -1.08 39.32
CA ILE A 84 -20.38 -1.86 38.19
C ILE A 84 -21.16 -3.17 38.03
N SER A 85 -21.34 -3.94 39.11
CA SER A 85 -22.01 -5.25 39.04
C SER A 85 -23.51 -5.14 38.69
N SER A 86 -24.16 -4.05 39.07
CA SER A 86 -25.55 -3.75 38.69
C SER A 86 -25.69 -3.19 37.26
N GLY A 87 -24.58 -2.79 36.63
CA GLY A 87 -24.54 -2.13 35.33
C GLY A 87 -24.99 -0.67 35.35
N ALA A 88 -25.02 -0.05 36.54
CA ALA A 88 -25.26 1.38 36.71
C ALA A 88 -24.04 2.22 36.26
N SER A 89 -22.84 1.65 36.41
CA SER A 89 -21.57 2.20 35.94
C SER A 89 -20.88 1.25 34.96
N LEU A 90 -20.18 1.82 33.98
CA LEU A 90 -19.29 1.08 33.09
C LEU A 90 -17.90 1.01 33.74
N ASP A 91 -17.25 -0.15 33.62
CA ASP A 91 -15.84 -0.37 33.95
C ASP A 91 -15.24 -1.19 32.81
N CYS A 92 -14.75 -0.47 31.80
CA CYS A 92 -14.27 -1.07 30.57
C CYS A 92 -12.91 -1.76 30.72
N ASN A 93 -12.07 -1.30 31.66
CA ASN A 93 -10.73 -1.83 31.89
C ASN A 93 -10.69 -2.89 33.02
N ALA A 94 -11.82 -3.12 33.68
CA ALA A 94 -12.02 -4.08 34.76
C ALA A 94 -11.10 -3.85 35.96
N ASN A 95 -10.84 -2.59 36.31
CA ASN A 95 -9.98 -2.22 37.45
C ASN A 95 -10.76 -2.03 38.77
N GLY A 96 -12.10 -2.15 38.76
CA GLY A 96 -12.97 -1.94 39.92
C GLY A 96 -13.32 -0.46 40.18
N ILE A 97 -12.93 0.44 39.28
CA ILE A 97 -13.25 1.87 39.32
C ILE A 97 -14.11 2.19 38.10
N PRO A 98 -15.27 2.84 38.28
CA PRO A 98 -16.11 3.28 37.17
C PRO A 98 -15.33 4.15 36.19
N ASP A 99 -15.62 4.01 34.89
CA ASP A 99 -15.07 4.82 33.80
C ASP A 99 -15.18 6.32 34.10
N SER A 100 -16.34 6.76 34.62
CA SER A 100 -16.58 8.15 34.99
C SER A 100 -15.60 8.68 36.06
N CYS A 101 -15.07 7.78 36.90
CA CYS A 101 -14.15 8.09 37.98
C CYS A 101 -12.69 7.97 37.54
N ASP A 102 -12.40 7.08 36.60
CA ASP A 102 -11.13 7.12 35.84
C ASP A 102 -10.98 8.48 35.14
N LEU A 103 -12.04 8.99 34.51
CA LEU A 103 -12.04 10.33 33.90
C LEU A 103 -11.82 11.46 34.91
N LEU A 104 -12.49 11.41 36.07
CA LEU A 104 -12.24 12.37 37.16
C LEU A 104 -10.80 12.30 37.69
N SER A 105 -10.18 11.12 37.62
CA SER A 105 -8.80 10.88 38.01
C SER A 105 -7.78 11.29 36.93
N GLY A 106 -8.25 11.79 35.79
CA GLY A 106 -7.42 12.32 34.70
C GLY A 106 -7.19 11.34 33.54
N ALA A 107 -7.99 10.27 33.44
CA ALA A 107 -8.02 9.49 32.21
C ALA A 107 -8.49 10.39 31.05
N PRO A 108 -7.82 10.34 29.89
CA PRO A 108 -8.17 11.17 28.75
C PRO A 108 -9.46 10.65 28.08
N ASP A 109 -10.30 11.57 27.61
CA ASP A 109 -11.54 11.35 26.85
C ASP A 109 -11.66 12.50 25.83
N CYS A 110 -11.08 12.30 24.65
CA CYS A 110 -10.96 13.40 23.69
C CYS A 110 -12.21 13.60 22.84
N ASN A 111 -13.06 12.59 22.70
CA ASN A 111 -14.35 12.70 22.01
C ASN A 111 -15.50 13.14 22.95
N ALA A 112 -15.23 13.24 24.26
CA ALA A 112 -16.14 13.63 25.32
C ALA A 112 -17.39 12.75 25.40
N ASN A 113 -17.26 11.45 25.13
CA ASN A 113 -18.37 10.49 25.17
C ASN A 113 -18.59 9.87 26.56
N GLY A 114 -17.71 10.14 27.53
CA GLY A 114 -17.77 9.61 28.89
C GLY A 114 -17.12 8.23 29.06
N ILE A 115 -16.39 7.74 28.06
CA ILE A 115 -15.59 6.51 28.06
C ILE A 115 -14.11 6.93 27.89
N PRO A 116 -13.19 6.43 28.72
CA PRO A 116 -11.76 6.71 28.55
C PRO A 116 -11.23 6.30 27.17
N ASP A 117 -10.31 7.08 26.61
CA ASP A 117 -9.69 6.83 25.29
C ASP A 117 -9.11 5.42 25.19
N SER A 118 -8.49 4.92 26.28
CA SER A 118 -7.95 3.56 26.34
C SER A 118 -9.00 2.46 26.10
N CYS A 119 -10.25 2.73 26.46
CA CYS A 119 -11.38 1.83 26.27
C CYS A 119 -12.04 2.00 24.92
N ASP A 120 -12.09 3.22 24.39
CA ASP A 120 -12.50 3.45 23.00
C ASP A 120 -11.54 2.74 22.02
N LEU A 121 -10.23 2.74 22.31
CA LEU A 121 -9.24 2.00 21.54
C LEU A 121 -9.41 0.47 21.68
N ALA A 122 -9.57 -0.02 22.92
CA ALA A 122 -9.74 -1.45 23.17
C ALA A 122 -11.02 -2.03 22.53
N SER A 123 -12.06 -1.22 22.41
CA SER A 123 -13.34 -1.60 21.82
C SER A 123 -13.42 -1.36 20.31
N GLY A 124 -12.44 -0.65 19.72
CA GLY A 124 -12.41 -0.28 18.31
C GLY A 124 -13.36 0.86 17.94
N PHE A 125 -13.87 1.61 18.93
CA PHE A 125 -14.62 2.86 18.69
C PHE A 125 -13.70 4.03 18.36
N ALA A 126 -12.43 3.95 18.74
CA ALA A 126 -11.36 4.84 18.30
C ALA A 126 -10.34 4.09 17.44
N LEU A 127 -9.69 4.84 16.55
CA LEU A 127 -8.55 4.38 15.74
C LEU A 127 -7.27 5.01 16.29
N ASP A 128 -6.16 4.28 16.19
CA ASP A 128 -4.80 4.69 16.55
C ASP A 128 -3.87 4.06 15.52
N CYS A 129 -3.61 4.79 14.43
CA CYS A 129 -2.88 4.24 13.30
C CYS A 129 -1.35 4.24 13.52
N ASN A 130 -0.84 5.19 14.31
CA ASN A 130 0.58 5.30 14.63
C ASN A 130 0.98 4.44 15.86
N ALA A 131 0.00 3.80 16.50
CA ALA A 131 0.12 2.91 17.65
C ALA A 131 0.79 3.57 18.87
N ASN A 132 0.57 4.86 19.07
CA ASN A 132 1.14 5.63 20.17
C ASN A 132 0.28 5.59 21.45
N THR A 133 -0.86 4.87 21.44
CA THR A 133 -1.86 4.73 22.51
C THR A 133 -2.76 5.95 22.73
N ILE A 134 -2.72 6.92 21.83
CA ILE A 134 -3.58 8.09 21.80
C ILE A 134 -4.47 7.96 20.55
N PRO A 135 -5.79 8.12 20.65
CA PRO A 135 -6.64 8.09 19.47
C PRO A 135 -6.25 9.15 18.42
N ASP A 136 -6.41 8.80 17.15
CA ASP A 136 -6.15 9.65 15.98
C ASP A 136 -6.80 11.04 16.11
N LEU A 137 -8.04 11.08 16.60
CA LEU A 137 -8.78 12.33 16.84
C LEU A 137 -8.06 13.25 17.84
N CYS A 138 -7.49 12.66 18.90
CA CYS A 138 -6.79 13.43 19.92
C CYS A 138 -5.44 13.90 19.38
N ASP A 139 -4.72 13.06 18.63
CA ASP A 139 -3.46 13.43 17.98
C ASP A 139 -3.63 14.62 17.02
N ILE A 140 -4.69 14.61 16.20
CA ILE A 140 -5.03 15.75 15.33
C ILE A 140 -5.33 17.00 16.17
N SER A 141 -6.12 16.85 17.25
CA SER A 141 -6.53 18.00 18.08
C SER A 141 -5.36 18.65 18.83
N THR A 142 -4.35 17.86 19.20
CA THR A 142 -3.16 18.30 19.92
C THR A 142 -2.05 18.76 18.97
N GLY A 143 -2.16 18.43 17.67
CA GLY A 143 -1.20 18.77 16.63
C GLY A 143 0.00 17.83 16.56
N GLU A 144 -0.08 16.65 17.20
CA GLU A 144 0.90 15.59 17.06
C GLU A 144 0.81 14.90 15.70
N SER A 145 -0.40 14.83 15.11
CA SER A 145 -0.61 14.37 13.73
C SER A 145 -1.22 15.44 12.83
N SER A 146 -0.82 15.43 11.55
CA SER A 146 -1.35 16.33 10.52
C SER A 146 -2.60 15.74 9.88
N ASP A 147 -3.55 16.59 9.49
CA ASP A 147 -4.75 16.21 8.73
C ASP A 147 -5.05 17.30 7.69
N ILE A 148 -4.35 17.24 6.55
CA ILE A 148 -4.34 18.30 5.54
C ILE A 148 -5.71 18.55 4.90
N ASP A 149 -6.54 17.51 4.76
CA ASP A 149 -7.88 17.59 4.18
C ASP A 149 -8.99 17.68 5.23
N SER A 150 -8.65 17.67 6.52
CA SER A 150 -9.56 17.84 7.66
C SER A 150 -10.70 16.81 7.65
N ASN A 151 -10.41 15.58 7.24
CA ASN A 151 -11.41 14.51 7.15
C ASN A 151 -11.48 13.65 8.43
N GLY A 152 -10.64 13.94 9.43
CA GLY A 152 -10.58 13.23 10.71
C GLY A 152 -9.70 11.99 10.70
N ILE A 153 -9.03 11.69 9.58
CA ILE A 153 -8.03 10.63 9.46
C ILE A 153 -6.67 11.33 9.34
N PRO A 154 -5.70 11.04 10.23
CA PRO A 154 -4.37 11.60 10.14
C PRO A 154 -3.67 11.24 8.82
N ASP A 155 -2.80 12.13 8.34
CA ASP A 155 -2.07 11.97 7.08
C ASP A 155 -1.14 10.76 7.10
N GLU A 156 -0.51 10.47 8.24
CA GLU A 156 0.32 9.26 8.45
C GLU A 156 -0.46 7.93 8.39
N CYS A 157 -1.80 7.98 8.49
CA CYS A 157 -2.66 6.81 8.33
C CYS A 157 -3.07 6.58 6.87
N LYS A 158 -2.76 7.51 5.98
CA LYS A 158 -3.11 7.47 4.55
C LYS A 158 -1.91 6.91 3.76
N PRO A 159 -2.15 6.32 2.58
CA PRO A 159 -1.06 5.95 1.69
C PRO A 159 -0.19 7.16 1.33
N ASP A 160 1.12 6.99 1.51
CA ASP A 160 2.20 7.92 1.17
C ASP A 160 3.36 7.04 0.70
N CYS A 161 3.42 6.77 -0.61
CA CYS A 161 4.39 5.79 -1.12
C CYS A 161 5.79 6.36 -1.29
N ASP A 162 5.93 7.68 -1.33
CA ASP A 162 7.20 8.36 -1.54
C ASP A 162 7.85 8.85 -0.24
N GLY A 163 7.07 8.87 0.85
CA GLY A 163 7.48 9.09 2.22
C GLY A 163 7.76 10.55 2.55
N ASP A 164 7.17 11.49 1.82
CA ASP A 164 7.35 12.92 2.06
C ASP A 164 6.43 13.49 3.16
N GLY A 165 5.48 12.69 3.65
CA GLY A 165 4.50 13.03 4.67
C GLY A 165 3.22 13.67 4.14
N ILE A 166 3.04 13.72 2.81
CA ILE A 166 1.83 14.16 2.14
C ILE A 166 1.11 12.93 1.58
N PRO A 167 -0.19 12.74 1.83
CA PRO A 167 -0.92 11.59 1.30
C PRO A 167 -1.01 11.60 -0.25
N ASP A 168 -0.85 10.44 -0.89
CA ASP A 168 -0.91 10.28 -2.35
C ASP A 168 -2.20 10.89 -2.93
N ALA A 169 -3.33 10.63 -2.27
CA ALA A 169 -4.65 11.13 -2.69
C ALA A 169 -4.75 12.66 -2.64
N TRP A 170 -4.05 13.29 -1.70
CA TRP A 170 -3.97 14.75 -1.63
C TRP A 170 -3.12 15.29 -2.76
N GLU A 171 -1.94 14.73 -3.03
CA GLU A 171 -1.05 15.16 -4.11
C GLU A 171 -1.71 15.08 -5.49
N LEU A 172 -2.43 13.97 -5.75
CA LEU A 172 -3.23 13.79 -6.96
C LEU A 172 -4.30 14.88 -7.10
N SER A 173 -4.97 15.25 -6.01
CA SER A 173 -5.99 16.31 -6.03
C SER A 173 -5.42 17.69 -6.32
N GLN A 174 -4.16 17.93 -5.94
CA GLN A 174 -3.45 19.19 -6.17
C GLN A 174 -2.71 19.21 -7.51
N GLY A 175 -2.61 18.06 -8.19
CA GLY A 175 -1.80 17.89 -9.41
C GLY A 175 -0.31 18.12 -9.15
N ILE A 176 0.16 17.77 -7.95
CA ILE A 176 1.58 17.84 -7.57
C ILE A 176 2.34 16.71 -8.26
N GLU A 177 1.76 15.51 -8.25
CA GLU A 177 2.34 14.30 -8.80
C GLU A 177 1.47 13.74 -9.95
N PRO A 178 2.08 13.19 -11.02
CA PRO A 178 1.34 12.58 -12.13
C PRO A 178 0.70 11.23 -11.77
N ASP A 179 -0.50 11.02 -12.33
CA ASP A 179 -1.18 9.72 -12.49
C ASP A 179 -1.60 9.63 -13.97
N CYS A 180 -0.68 9.17 -14.79
CA CYS A 180 -0.85 9.16 -16.23
C CYS A 180 -1.90 8.13 -16.69
N ASN A 181 -2.03 7.01 -15.98
CA ASN A 181 -2.94 5.91 -16.31
C ASN A 181 -4.34 6.07 -15.67
N ASN A 182 -4.52 7.08 -14.81
CA ASN A 182 -5.72 7.43 -14.06
C ASN A 182 -6.26 6.28 -13.19
N ASN A 183 -5.37 5.47 -12.61
CA ASN A 183 -5.74 4.35 -11.75
C ASN A 183 -5.92 4.75 -10.27
N GLY A 184 -5.59 6.01 -9.92
CA GLY A 184 -5.67 6.54 -8.55
C GLY A 184 -4.43 6.28 -7.69
N MET A 185 -3.34 5.79 -8.28
CA MET A 185 -2.00 5.72 -7.71
C MET A 185 -1.09 6.64 -8.53
N ILE A 186 -0.18 7.34 -7.86
CA ILE A 186 0.82 8.15 -8.55
C ILE A 186 1.79 7.26 -9.33
N ASP A 187 2.32 7.77 -10.44
CA ASP A 187 3.23 7.06 -11.35
C ASP A 187 4.42 6.42 -10.61
N ARG A 188 4.97 7.12 -9.62
CA ARG A 188 6.02 6.62 -8.75
C ARG A 188 5.59 5.42 -7.89
N CYS A 189 4.34 5.40 -7.40
CA CYS A 189 3.81 4.26 -6.66
C CYS A 189 3.60 3.06 -7.58
N ASP A 190 3.12 3.27 -8.79
CA ASP A 190 2.93 2.19 -9.78
C ASP A 190 4.25 1.46 -10.05
N THR A 191 5.31 2.23 -10.29
CA THR A 191 6.65 1.74 -10.60
C THR A 191 7.35 1.15 -9.36
N ALA A 192 7.08 1.69 -8.15
CA ALA A 192 7.55 1.10 -6.90
C ALA A 192 6.86 -0.24 -6.57
N ALA A 193 5.55 -0.33 -6.82
CA ALA A 193 4.76 -1.55 -6.59
C ALA A 193 5.12 -2.65 -7.60
N ASN A 194 5.41 -2.27 -8.84
CA ASN A 194 5.86 -3.19 -9.88
C ASN A 194 6.99 -2.56 -10.72
N PRO A 195 8.27 -2.81 -10.36
CA PRO A 195 9.42 -2.30 -11.10
C PRO A 195 9.51 -2.77 -12.56
N ALA A 196 8.74 -3.81 -12.94
CA ALA A 196 8.66 -4.24 -14.34
C ALA A 196 7.80 -3.31 -15.22
N LEU A 197 7.17 -2.29 -14.63
CA LEU A 197 6.48 -1.22 -15.35
C LEU A 197 7.39 -0.01 -15.62
N ASP A 198 8.66 -0.04 -15.25
CA ASP A 198 9.61 1.05 -15.48
C ASP A 198 10.97 0.48 -15.90
N CYS A 199 11.02 -0.03 -17.14
CA CYS A 199 12.21 -0.67 -17.65
C CYS A 199 13.37 0.31 -17.92
N ASN A 200 13.06 1.60 -18.09
CA ASN A 200 14.08 2.64 -18.32
C ASN A 200 14.55 3.34 -17.03
N GLY A 201 13.85 3.13 -15.90
CA GLY A 201 14.21 3.63 -14.57
C GLY A 201 13.93 5.12 -14.35
N ASN A 202 12.97 5.71 -15.05
CA ASN A 202 12.65 7.14 -14.95
C ASN A 202 11.53 7.46 -13.92
N ASN A 203 10.96 6.45 -13.25
CA ASN A 203 9.79 6.51 -12.36
C ASN A 203 8.47 6.90 -13.05
N VAL A 204 8.37 6.72 -14.36
CA VAL A 204 7.14 6.85 -15.14
C VAL A 204 6.79 5.45 -15.67
N PRO A 205 5.53 5.00 -15.54
CA PRO A 205 5.13 3.73 -16.11
C PRO A 205 5.40 3.67 -17.62
N ASP A 206 5.91 2.56 -18.13
CA ASP A 206 6.22 2.33 -19.55
C ASP A 206 4.99 2.60 -20.42
N SER A 207 3.77 2.27 -19.93
CA SER A 207 2.52 2.59 -20.63
C SER A 207 2.34 4.08 -20.91
N CYS A 208 2.91 4.94 -20.08
CA CYS A 208 2.82 6.39 -20.18
C CYS A 208 3.94 6.97 -21.04
N ASP A 209 5.15 6.39 -20.96
CA ASP A 209 6.20 6.65 -21.93
C ASP A 209 5.75 6.31 -23.35
N LEU A 210 5.01 5.21 -23.55
CA LEU A 210 4.43 4.83 -24.83
C LEU A 210 3.33 5.78 -25.33
N LEU A 211 2.55 6.37 -24.41
CA LEU A 211 1.56 7.40 -24.77
C LEU A 211 2.23 8.69 -25.27
N GLU A 212 3.36 9.07 -24.68
CA GLU A 212 4.13 10.24 -25.11
C GLU A 212 4.93 9.96 -26.39
N ASN A 213 5.58 8.80 -26.47
CA ASN A 213 6.43 8.40 -27.57
C ASN A 213 6.18 6.95 -28.01
N PRO A 214 5.22 6.75 -28.94
CA PRO A 214 4.92 5.43 -29.49
C PRO A 214 6.09 4.75 -30.22
N LYS A 215 7.21 5.44 -30.47
CA LYS A 215 8.39 4.83 -31.10
C LYS A 215 9.23 3.96 -30.16
N LEU A 216 8.90 3.95 -28.87
CA LEU A 216 9.53 3.09 -27.88
C LEU A 216 8.89 1.69 -27.82
N ASP A 217 7.88 1.45 -28.67
CA ASP A 217 7.29 0.14 -29.02
C ASP A 217 7.33 0.07 -30.56
N CYS A 218 8.48 -0.26 -31.10
CA CYS A 218 8.71 -0.14 -32.54
C CYS A 218 8.05 -1.26 -33.35
N ASP A 219 7.83 -2.43 -32.75
CA ASP A 219 7.15 -3.56 -33.37
C ASP A 219 5.62 -3.56 -33.14
N ASN A 220 5.12 -2.66 -32.28
CA ASN A 220 3.73 -2.42 -31.94
C ASN A 220 3.05 -3.62 -31.25
N ASP A 221 3.81 -4.39 -30.47
CA ASP A 221 3.28 -5.52 -29.70
C ASP A 221 2.67 -5.08 -28.34
N GLY A 222 2.84 -3.81 -27.98
CA GLY A 222 2.34 -3.21 -26.75
C GLY A 222 3.29 -3.35 -25.56
N GLN A 223 4.49 -3.87 -25.76
CA GLN A 223 5.59 -3.89 -24.79
C GLN A 223 6.58 -2.78 -25.13
N PHE A 224 7.25 -2.29 -24.10
CA PHE A 224 8.29 -1.29 -24.26
C PHE A 224 9.57 -1.99 -24.71
N ASP A 225 10.18 -1.55 -25.81
CA ASP A 225 11.33 -2.22 -26.44
C ASP A 225 12.44 -2.53 -25.41
N SER A 226 12.71 -1.59 -24.48
CA SER A 226 13.75 -1.80 -23.47
C SER A 226 13.41 -2.89 -22.45
N CYS A 227 12.13 -3.15 -22.17
CA CYS A 227 11.70 -4.29 -21.36
C CYS A 227 12.01 -5.61 -22.06
N GLU A 228 11.76 -5.67 -23.37
CA GLU A 228 12.04 -6.86 -24.17
C GLU A 228 13.54 -7.16 -24.21
N ILE A 229 14.37 -6.11 -24.34
CA ILE A 229 15.83 -6.23 -24.28
C ILE A 229 16.28 -6.71 -22.90
N ILE A 230 15.68 -6.23 -21.81
CA ILE A 230 15.98 -6.69 -20.45
C ILE A 230 15.64 -8.19 -20.28
N LEU A 231 14.49 -8.61 -20.81
CA LEU A 231 14.03 -10.00 -20.73
C LEU A 231 14.85 -10.93 -21.65
N ASN A 232 15.24 -10.44 -22.82
CA ASN A 232 16.05 -11.15 -23.77
C ASN A 232 17.12 -10.22 -24.38
N PRO A 233 18.31 -10.13 -23.76
CA PRO A 233 19.41 -9.30 -24.25
C PRO A 233 19.92 -9.70 -25.63
N SER A 234 19.51 -10.86 -26.18
CA SER A 234 19.87 -11.24 -27.54
C SER A 234 19.10 -10.47 -28.61
N LEU A 235 18.07 -9.69 -28.24
CA LEU A 235 17.28 -8.87 -29.16
C LEU A 235 17.91 -7.49 -29.44
N ASP A 236 18.98 -7.15 -28.72
CA ASP A 236 19.82 -5.96 -28.93
C ASP A 236 21.29 -6.40 -28.89
N CYS A 237 21.70 -7.14 -29.91
CA CYS A 237 23.03 -7.72 -29.95
C CYS A 237 24.13 -6.66 -30.18
N ASN A 238 23.79 -5.50 -30.73
CA ASN A 238 24.70 -4.36 -30.91
C ASN A 238 24.76 -3.43 -29.69
N THR A 239 23.92 -3.66 -28.67
CA THR A 239 23.85 -2.94 -27.39
C THR A 239 23.53 -1.44 -27.52
N ASN A 240 22.76 -1.05 -28.53
CA ASN A 240 22.38 0.33 -28.78
C ASN A 240 21.05 0.74 -28.09
N THR A 241 20.48 -0.14 -27.26
CA THR A 241 19.20 0.02 -26.55
C THR A 241 17.97 0.05 -27.45
N ARG A 242 18.08 -0.51 -28.65
CA ARG A 242 17.00 -0.67 -29.62
C ARG A 242 16.96 -2.11 -30.11
N LEU A 243 15.76 -2.62 -30.38
CA LEU A 243 15.61 -3.97 -30.93
C LEU A 243 16.26 -4.06 -32.32
N ASP A 244 17.00 -5.13 -32.55
CA ASP A 244 17.63 -5.42 -33.85
C ASP A 244 16.59 -5.49 -34.98
N ALA A 245 15.40 -6.02 -34.68
CA ALA A 245 14.27 -6.05 -35.62
C ALA A 245 13.86 -4.65 -36.09
N CYS A 246 14.00 -3.65 -35.22
CA CYS A 246 13.65 -2.27 -35.50
C CYS A 246 14.79 -1.49 -36.17
N ASP A 247 16.04 -1.88 -35.91
CA ASP A 247 17.18 -1.44 -36.72
C ASP A 247 17.03 -1.91 -38.17
N ILE A 248 16.65 -3.18 -38.39
CA ILE A 248 16.39 -3.75 -39.72
C ILE A 248 15.20 -3.06 -40.39
N ALA A 249 14.11 -2.82 -39.64
CA ALA A 249 12.92 -2.15 -40.18
C ALA A 249 13.22 -0.72 -40.66
N ASP A 250 14.10 0.01 -39.96
CA ASP A 250 14.55 1.34 -40.35
C ASP A 250 15.57 1.31 -41.50
N ASN A 251 16.46 0.33 -41.49
CA ASN A 251 17.50 0.17 -42.50
C ASN A 251 17.74 -1.31 -42.83
N ALA A 252 17.05 -1.79 -43.86
CA ALA A 252 17.21 -3.15 -44.37
C ALA A 252 18.63 -3.48 -44.89
N LEU A 253 19.52 -2.48 -45.04
CA LEU A 253 20.93 -2.75 -45.37
C LEU A 253 21.73 -3.31 -44.19
N LEU A 254 21.17 -3.29 -42.98
CA LEU A 254 21.79 -3.89 -41.81
C LEU A 254 21.60 -5.42 -41.74
N ASP A 255 20.74 -5.99 -42.59
CA ASP A 255 20.50 -7.43 -42.75
C ASP A 255 20.55 -7.76 -44.25
N CYS A 256 21.75 -7.75 -44.81
CA CYS A 256 21.94 -7.84 -46.26
C CYS A 256 21.63 -9.25 -46.82
N ASP A 257 21.70 -10.29 -45.99
CA ASP A 257 21.37 -11.66 -46.36
C ASP A 257 19.94 -12.08 -46.02
N ASN A 258 19.16 -11.19 -45.38
CA ASN A 258 17.77 -11.39 -44.95
C ASN A 258 17.63 -12.58 -43.99
N SER A 259 18.64 -12.81 -43.15
CA SER A 259 18.64 -13.82 -42.09
C SER A 259 17.69 -13.47 -40.95
N GLY A 260 17.32 -12.18 -40.82
CA GLY A 260 16.58 -11.64 -39.68
C GLY A 260 17.48 -11.25 -38.51
N THR A 261 18.79 -11.36 -38.66
CA THR A 261 19.80 -10.84 -37.73
C THR A 261 20.59 -9.74 -38.42
N ILE A 262 21.05 -8.75 -37.67
CA ILE A 262 21.91 -7.71 -38.25
C ILE A 262 23.31 -8.26 -38.51
N ASP A 263 23.93 -7.81 -39.61
CA ASP A 263 25.22 -8.31 -40.10
C ASP A 263 26.32 -8.25 -39.02
N THR A 264 26.35 -7.17 -38.22
CA THR A 264 27.31 -7.01 -37.11
C THR A 264 27.18 -8.11 -36.06
N CYS A 265 25.99 -8.67 -35.89
CA CYS A 265 25.72 -9.74 -34.95
C CYS A 265 25.97 -11.11 -35.55
N ASP A 266 25.77 -11.29 -36.84
CA ASP A 266 26.25 -12.48 -37.56
C ASP A 266 27.77 -12.60 -37.49
N ILE A 267 28.49 -11.49 -37.70
CA ILE A 267 29.95 -11.44 -37.54
C ILE A 267 30.35 -11.83 -36.11
N THR A 268 29.67 -11.28 -35.11
CA THR A 268 29.91 -11.61 -33.69
C THR A 268 29.60 -13.09 -33.37
N ALA A 269 28.60 -13.66 -34.04
CA ALA A 269 28.25 -15.09 -33.95
C ALA A 269 29.23 -16.01 -34.72
N GLY A 270 30.20 -15.45 -35.42
CA GLY A 270 31.26 -16.17 -36.12
C GLY A 270 31.05 -16.33 -37.62
N ALA A 271 30.20 -15.51 -38.24
CA ALA A 271 30.14 -15.41 -39.68
C ALA A 271 31.45 -14.81 -40.24
N ASP A 272 31.68 -15.04 -41.53
CA ASP A 272 32.93 -14.66 -42.18
C ASP A 272 33.01 -13.13 -42.37
N ASP A 273 34.01 -12.51 -41.72
CA ASP A 273 34.49 -11.14 -41.95
C ASP A 273 36.03 -11.19 -42.03
N LYS A 274 36.55 -11.65 -43.17
CA LYS A 274 37.98 -11.96 -43.33
C LYS A 274 38.84 -10.71 -43.44
N ASN A 275 38.29 -9.62 -43.96
CA ASN A 275 38.98 -8.35 -44.06
C ASN A 275 38.80 -7.49 -42.78
N SER A 276 37.95 -7.92 -41.84
CA SER A 276 37.66 -7.26 -40.57
C SER A 276 37.17 -5.82 -40.75
N ASN A 277 36.39 -5.59 -41.81
CA ASN A 277 35.83 -4.27 -42.12
C ASN A 277 34.45 -4.04 -41.49
N GLY A 278 33.89 -5.04 -40.80
CA GLY A 278 32.58 -4.96 -40.16
C GLY A 278 31.40 -5.18 -41.11
N HIS A 279 31.66 -5.61 -42.34
CA HIS A 279 30.67 -6.07 -43.31
C HIS A 279 30.80 -7.58 -43.49
N LEU A 280 29.67 -8.24 -43.76
CA LEU A 280 29.62 -9.68 -43.95
C LEU A 280 30.24 -10.05 -45.31
N ASP A 281 31.25 -10.94 -45.33
CA ASP A 281 31.92 -11.38 -46.56
C ASP A 281 30.88 -11.86 -47.61
N SER A 282 29.83 -12.58 -47.18
CA SER A 282 28.79 -13.11 -48.08
C SER A 282 28.03 -12.00 -48.82
N CYS A 283 27.84 -10.84 -48.19
CA CYS A 283 27.13 -9.72 -48.80
C CYS A 283 28.00 -8.92 -49.75
N GLU A 284 29.28 -8.74 -49.42
CA GLU A 284 30.27 -8.18 -50.34
C GLU A 284 30.40 -9.06 -51.60
N LEU A 285 30.49 -10.38 -51.41
CA LEU A 285 30.53 -11.37 -52.48
C LEU A 285 29.28 -11.37 -53.35
N ASN A 286 28.09 -11.31 -52.75
CA ASN A 286 26.81 -11.26 -53.48
C ASN A 286 26.69 -9.98 -54.31
N ARG A 287 27.31 -8.88 -53.86
CA ARG A 287 27.36 -7.63 -54.61
C ARG A 287 28.41 -7.64 -55.72
N GLY A 288 29.37 -8.56 -55.64
CA GLY A 288 30.38 -8.78 -56.66
C GLY A 288 31.77 -8.28 -56.29
N ASP A 289 32.02 -7.93 -55.04
CA ASP A 289 33.36 -7.67 -54.51
C ASP A 289 33.98 -8.99 -54.07
N MET A 290 34.75 -9.62 -54.95
CA MET A 290 35.29 -10.97 -54.74
C MET A 290 36.66 -10.96 -54.09
N ASN A 291 37.34 -9.80 -54.05
CA ASN A 291 38.61 -9.65 -53.35
C ASN A 291 38.47 -8.96 -51.99
N LEU A 292 37.24 -8.55 -51.62
CA LEU A 292 36.86 -7.95 -50.34
C LEU A 292 37.65 -6.67 -50.06
N ASP A 293 37.81 -5.82 -51.08
CA ASP A 293 38.52 -4.54 -50.99
C ASP A 293 37.59 -3.32 -50.85
N GLY A 294 36.29 -3.55 -50.77
CA GLY A 294 35.22 -2.56 -50.60
C GLY A 294 34.76 -1.91 -51.91
N ILE A 295 35.29 -2.31 -53.07
CA ILE A 295 34.93 -1.73 -54.38
C ILE A 295 34.78 -2.78 -55.49
N VAL A 296 33.59 -2.88 -56.07
CA VAL A 296 33.37 -3.67 -57.29
C VAL A 296 34.06 -2.99 -58.48
N SER A 297 35.18 -3.54 -58.92
CA SER A 297 36.03 -2.94 -59.94
C SER A 297 36.72 -3.97 -60.86
N ALA A 298 37.76 -3.54 -61.59
CA ALA A 298 38.42 -4.40 -62.58
C ALA A 298 39.08 -5.67 -62.00
N PRO A 299 39.68 -5.65 -60.79
CA PRO A 299 40.08 -6.85 -60.06
C PRO A 299 38.95 -7.87 -59.90
N ASP A 300 37.75 -7.44 -59.54
CA ASP A 300 36.59 -8.34 -59.38
C ASP A 300 36.16 -8.92 -60.72
N LEU A 301 36.10 -8.09 -61.76
CA LEU A 301 35.83 -8.58 -63.11
C LEU A 301 36.83 -9.66 -63.54
N ALA A 302 38.11 -9.51 -63.20
CA ALA A 302 39.11 -10.53 -63.49
C ALA A 302 38.85 -11.83 -62.72
N LEU A 303 38.38 -11.75 -61.47
CA LEU A 303 37.96 -12.91 -60.68
C LEU A 303 36.73 -13.59 -61.28
N LEU A 304 35.70 -12.84 -61.69
CA LEU A 304 34.51 -13.39 -62.36
C LEU A 304 34.89 -14.14 -63.64
N LEU A 305 35.75 -13.54 -64.47
CA LEU A 305 36.21 -14.16 -65.72
C LEU A 305 37.07 -15.41 -65.49
N ASN A 306 37.74 -15.52 -64.33
CA ASN A 306 38.48 -16.72 -63.96
C ASN A 306 37.55 -17.91 -63.69
N PHE A 307 36.36 -17.65 -63.15
CA PHE A 307 35.32 -18.66 -62.90
C PHE A 307 34.35 -18.83 -64.08
N TRP A 308 34.60 -18.21 -65.23
CA TRP A 308 33.69 -18.23 -66.37
C TRP A 308 33.35 -19.64 -66.86
N GLY A 309 32.06 -19.95 -66.95
CA GLY A 309 31.54 -21.25 -67.37
C GLY A 309 31.67 -22.37 -66.33
N PHE A 310 32.10 -22.07 -65.10
CA PHE A 310 32.02 -23.03 -64.00
C PHE A 310 30.57 -23.29 -63.61
N VAL A 311 30.28 -24.55 -63.26
CA VAL A 311 28.97 -24.98 -62.76
C VAL A 311 29.09 -25.21 -61.25
N ASN A 312 28.13 -24.71 -60.48
CA ASN A 312 28.16 -24.67 -59.00
C ASN A 312 29.47 -24.10 -58.45
N PRO A 313 29.89 -22.90 -58.91
CA PRO A 313 31.13 -22.29 -58.44
C PRO A 313 30.99 -21.87 -56.96
N PRO A 314 32.11 -21.76 -56.23
CA PRO A 314 32.08 -21.28 -54.84
C PRO A 314 31.82 -19.77 -54.73
N VAL A 315 32.10 -18.99 -55.78
CA VAL A 315 31.92 -17.52 -55.88
C VAL A 315 31.64 -17.14 -57.35
N ALA A 316 31.29 -15.88 -57.63
CA ALA A 316 31.07 -15.30 -58.97
C ALA A 316 29.77 -15.67 -59.72
N ASP A 317 28.95 -16.57 -59.19
CA ASP A 317 27.56 -16.80 -59.62
C ASP A 317 26.64 -15.84 -58.86
N LEU A 318 26.53 -14.61 -59.38
CA LEU A 318 25.85 -13.49 -58.72
C LEU A 318 24.33 -13.56 -58.89
N ASN A 319 23.83 -14.23 -59.94
CA ASN A 319 22.40 -14.44 -60.14
C ASN A 319 21.90 -15.78 -59.57
N GLN A 320 22.81 -16.59 -59.03
CA GLN A 320 22.55 -17.89 -58.40
C GLN A 320 21.85 -18.89 -59.35
N ASP A 321 22.14 -18.83 -60.65
CA ASP A 321 21.59 -19.76 -61.66
C ASP A 321 22.40 -21.07 -61.78
N GLY A 322 23.49 -21.17 -61.02
CA GLY A 322 24.38 -22.31 -60.95
C GLY A 322 25.50 -22.27 -61.98
N VAL A 323 25.60 -21.25 -62.84
CA VAL A 323 26.62 -21.15 -63.90
C VAL A 323 27.13 -19.73 -64.10
N VAL A 324 28.43 -19.50 -63.93
CA VAL A 324 29.02 -18.17 -64.23
C VAL A 324 28.98 -17.87 -65.72
N ASN A 325 28.20 -16.86 -66.11
CA ASN A 325 28.01 -16.49 -67.51
C ASN A 325 27.79 -14.97 -67.69
N ALA A 326 27.29 -14.58 -68.86
CA ALA A 326 27.07 -13.17 -69.19
C ALA A 326 26.01 -12.49 -68.29
N ALA A 327 25.12 -13.27 -67.67
CA ALA A 327 24.18 -12.76 -66.68
C ALA A 327 24.92 -12.26 -65.43
N ASP A 328 25.89 -13.00 -64.91
CA ASP A 328 26.72 -12.60 -63.76
C ASP A 328 27.59 -11.39 -64.08
N LEU A 329 28.17 -11.36 -65.28
CA LEU A 329 28.89 -10.16 -65.74
C LEU A 329 27.99 -8.93 -65.75
N THR A 330 26.73 -9.10 -66.15
CA THR A 330 25.76 -8.00 -66.15
C THR A 330 25.44 -7.56 -64.72
N ALA A 331 25.30 -8.50 -63.78
CA ALA A 331 25.11 -8.20 -62.37
C ALA A 331 26.31 -7.44 -61.76
N LEU A 332 27.54 -7.94 -62.01
CA LEU A 332 28.78 -7.31 -61.56
C LEU A 332 28.91 -5.87 -62.07
N LEU A 333 28.70 -5.67 -63.38
CA LEU A 333 28.77 -4.33 -63.99
C LEU A 333 27.64 -3.40 -63.49
N GLY A 334 26.49 -3.97 -63.11
CA GLY A 334 25.39 -3.24 -62.49
C GLY A 334 25.73 -2.70 -61.10
N ASN A 335 26.61 -3.39 -60.37
CA ASN A 335 27.03 -3.04 -59.02
C ASN A 335 28.37 -2.27 -58.96
N TRP A 336 28.90 -1.83 -60.10
CA TRP A 336 30.22 -1.21 -60.20
C TRP A 336 30.36 0.03 -59.30
N GLY A 337 31.40 0.06 -58.47
CA GLY A 337 31.63 1.13 -57.50
C GLY A 337 31.77 0.60 -56.07
N THR A 338 31.58 1.47 -55.08
CA THR A 338 31.74 1.12 -53.66
C THR A 338 30.65 0.16 -53.20
N VAL A 339 31.05 -0.83 -52.41
CA VAL A 339 30.14 -1.70 -51.64
C VAL A 339 29.76 -0.92 -50.37
N PRO A 340 28.47 -0.59 -50.19
CA PRO A 340 27.96 0.00 -48.96
C PRO A 340 27.74 -1.05 -47.87
#